data_AF-A0A3E0EAK0-F1
#
_entry.id   AF-A0A3E0EAK0-F1
#
_cell.length_a   1.000
_cell.length_b   1.000
_cell.length_c   1.000
_cell.angle_alpha   90.00
_cell.angle_beta   90.00
_cell.angle_gamma   90.00
#
_symmetry.space_group_name_H-M   'P 1'
#
loop_
_entity.id
_entity.type
_entity.pdbx_description
1 polymer ?
#
loop_
_entity_poly.entity_id
_entity_poly.type
_entity_poly.pdbx_seq_one_letter_code
_entity_poly.pdbx_strand_id
1 'polypeptide(L)'
;MEKDKIKLNDLIENPEHYFILLKPILEIRNDIHSLEINVDGYRDLFCIIMDLLKTAKFALEGIEVSMDSNLSTTRYVGSLLKIIEMMIPFEESELLDILYRKHLNEKNENASN
;
A
#
# COMPACT_ATOMS: atom_id res chain seq x y z
N MET A 1 25.06 21.30 10.81
CA MET A 1 24.46 20.32 9.87
C MET A 1 23.48 21.08 9.00
N GLU A 2 23.92 21.48 7.81
CA GLU A 2 23.00 21.98 6.79
C GLU A 2 22.02 20.86 6.43
N LYS A 3 20.73 21.21 6.36
CA LYS A 3 19.68 20.27 5.96
C LYS A 3 19.86 19.98 4.47
N ASP A 4 20.19 18.75 4.12
CA ASP A 4 20.12 18.27 2.74
C ASP A 4 18.68 18.39 2.24
N LYS A 5 18.38 19.54 1.64
CA LYS A 5 17.09 19.79 0.98
C LYS A 5 17.12 19.04 -0.35
N ILE A 6 16.29 18.00 -0.46
CA ILE A 6 15.99 17.32 -1.71
C ILE A 6 15.61 18.40 -2.74
N LYS A 7 16.40 18.50 -3.82
CA LYS A 7 16.13 19.45 -4.90
C LYS A 7 14.97 18.89 -5.72
N LEU A 8 13.86 19.62 -5.79
CA LEU A 8 12.64 19.20 -6.49
C LEU A 8 12.91 18.74 -7.93
N ASN A 9 13.80 19.45 -8.64
CA ASN A 9 14.16 19.09 -10.02
C ASN A 9 14.85 17.72 -10.10
N ASP A 10 15.69 17.39 -9.13
CA ASP A 10 16.39 16.10 -9.10
C ASP A 10 15.43 14.94 -8.79
N LEU A 11 14.41 15.20 -7.95
CA LEU A 11 13.33 14.25 -7.68
C LEU A 11 12.48 13.96 -8.93
N ILE A 12 12.24 14.96 -9.78
CA ILE A 12 11.46 14.83 -11.01
C ILE A 12 12.26 14.12 -12.10
N GLU A 13 13.54 14.48 -12.25
CA GLU A 13 14.38 13.95 -13.33
C GLU A 13 14.96 12.57 -13.04
N ASN A 14 15.20 12.24 -11.76
CA ASN A 14 15.81 10.96 -11.35
C ASN A 14 15.03 10.29 -10.20
N PRO A 15 13.73 9.97 -10.39
CA PRO A 15 12.90 9.39 -9.33
C PRO A 15 13.46 8.07 -8.80
N GLU A 16 14.18 7.29 -9.61
CA GLU A 16 14.82 6.03 -9.20
C GLU A 16 15.88 6.18 -8.10
N HIS A 17 16.51 7.35 -7.96
CA HIS A 17 17.48 7.61 -6.90
C HIS A 17 16.82 7.69 -5.51
N TYR A 18 15.52 8.01 -5.47
CA TYR A 18 14.77 8.24 -4.24
C TYR A 18 13.72 7.16 -3.98
N PHE A 19 13.21 6.54 -5.04
CA PHE A 19 12.19 5.49 -4.96
C PHE A 19 12.76 4.19 -5.51
N ILE A 20 13.44 3.43 -4.65
CA ILE A 20 13.77 2.03 -4.95
C ILE A 20 12.49 1.23 -4.79
N LEU A 21 11.83 0.92 -5.91
CA LEU A 21 10.72 -0.02 -5.91
C LEU A 21 11.25 -1.39 -5.49
N LEU A 22 10.74 -1.94 -4.39
CA LEU A 22 11.05 -3.32 -4.00
C LEU A 22 10.62 -4.22 -5.16
N LYS A 23 11.59 -4.87 -5.81
CA LYS A 23 11.27 -5.78 -6.92
C LYS A 23 10.51 -6.98 -6.34
N PRO A 24 9.39 -7.39 -6.96
CA PRO A 24 8.74 -8.62 -6.56
C PRO A 24 9.74 -9.77 -6.64
N ILE A 25 9.73 -10.64 -5.63
CA ILE A 25 10.59 -11.81 -5.58
C ILE A 25 10.15 -12.74 -6.72
N LEU A 26 10.96 -12.82 -7.78
CA LEU A 26 10.67 -13.64 -8.97
C LEU A 26 11.00 -15.13 -8.74
N GLU A 27 11.84 -15.43 -7.75
CA GLU A 27 12.22 -16.79 -7.40
C GLU A 27 11.32 -17.31 -6.29
N ILE A 28 10.49 -18.30 -6.62
CA ILE A 28 9.73 -19.08 -5.64
C ILE A 28 10.74 -19.80 -4.75
N ARG A 29 11.01 -19.24 -3.57
CA ARG A 29 11.76 -19.95 -2.55
C ARG A 29 10.81 -20.86 -1.77
N ASN A 30 11.26 -22.05 -1.41
CA ASN A 30 10.42 -23.03 -0.69
C ASN A 30 9.98 -22.56 0.71
N ASP A 31 10.58 -21.49 1.23
CA ASP A 31 10.25 -20.85 2.52
C ASP A 31 9.33 -19.62 2.37
N ILE A 32 9.00 -19.20 1.15
CA ILE A 32 8.16 -18.03 0.88
C ILE A 32 6.90 -18.46 0.14
N HIS A 33 5.75 -18.29 0.77
CA HIS A 33 4.45 -18.54 0.16
C HIS A 33 3.95 -17.25 -0.50
N SER A 34 3.91 -17.23 -1.83
CA SER A 34 3.27 -16.16 -2.61
C SER A 34 1.85 -16.55 -2.99
N LEU A 35 0.90 -15.65 -2.81
CA LEU A 35 -0.47 -15.78 -3.31
C LEU A 35 -0.72 -14.70 -4.35
N GLU A 36 -1.13 -15.10 -5.55
CA GLU A 36 -1.63 -14.17 -6.56
C GLU A 36 -3.06 -13.78 -6.23
N ILE A 37 -3.34 -12.47 -6.22
CA ILE A 37 -4.66 -11.92 -5.91
C ILE A 37 -5.09 -11.05 -7.09
N ASN A 38 -6.24 -11.37 -7.65
CA ASN A 38 -6.88 -10.54 -8.66
C ASN A 38 -7.76 -9.50 -7.99
N VAL A 39 -7.64 -8.24 -8.43
CA VAL A 39 -8.43 -7.10 -7.94
C VAL A 39 -9.11 -6.43 -9.13
N ASP A 40 -10.36 -5.99 -8.96
CA ASP A 40 -11.12 -5.38 -10.05
C ASP A 40 -10.79 -3.88 -10.22
N GLY A 41 -10.19 -3.25 -9.20
CA GLY A 41 -9.80 -1.84 -9.21
C GLY A 41 -8.89 -1.45 -8.04
N TYR A 42 -8.46 -0.19 -8.03
CA TYR A 42 -7.61 0.37 -6.98
C TYR A 42 -8.33 0.37 -5.63
N ARG A 43 -9.64 0.60 -5.63
CA ARG A 43 -10.43 0.57 -4.39
C ARG A 43 -10.37 -0.80 -3.72
N ASP A 44 -10.49 -1.88 -4.48
CA ASP A 44 -10.44 -3.24 -3.96
C ASP A 44 -9.05 -3.59 -3.42
N LEU A 45 -7.99 -3.15 -4.11
CA LEU A 45 -6.62 -3.27 -3.61
C LEU A 45 -6.45 -2.60 -2.25
N PHE A 46 -6.93 -1.37 -2.09
CA PHE A 46 -6.81 -0.65 -0.82
C PHE A 46 -7.68 -1.25 0.29
N CYS A 47 -8.84 -1.84 -0.04
CA CYS A 47 -9.62 -2.62 0.92
C CYS A 47 -8.81 -3.81 1.47
N ILE A 48 -8.14 -4.58 0.59
CA ILE A 48 -7.30 -5.71 1.00
C ILE A 48 -6.15 -5.24 1.89
N ILE A 49 -5.47 -4.15 1.51
CA ILE A 49 -4.38 -3.57 2.32
C ILE A 49 -4.90 -3.15 3.70
N MET A 50 -6.05 -2.49 3.77
CA MET A 50 -6.67 -2.08 5.03
C MET A 50 -7.00 -3.29 5.92
N ASP A 51 -7.55 -4.36 5.35
CA ASP A 51 -7.86 -5.58 6.10
C ASP A 51 -6.60 -6.22 6.67
N LEU A 52 -5.52 -6.30 5.88
CA LEU A 52 -4.22 -6.80 6.35
C LEU A 52 -3.66 -5.96 7.51
N LEU A 53 -3.75 -4.62 7.43
CA LEU A 53 -3.32 -3.73 8.51
C LEU A 53 -4.13 -3.96 9.80
N LYS A 54 -5.45 -4.12 9.67
CA LYS A 54 -6.35 -4.41 10.80
C LYS A 54 -6.05 -5.77 11.41
N THR A 55 -5.83 -6.80 10.59
CA THR A 55 -5.43 -8.14 11.07
C THR A 55 -4.11 -8.08 11.82
N ALA A 56 -3.10 -7.38 11.29
CA ALA A 56 -1.82 -7.21 11.98
C ALA A 56 -1.98 -6.50 13.32
N LYS A 57 -2.82 -5.47 13.39
CA LYS A 57 -3.14 -4.77 14.63
C LYS A 57 -3.83 -5.67 15.65
N PHE A 58 -4.82 -6.47 15.25
CA PHE A 58 -5.48 -7.42 16.14
C PHE A 58 -4.52 -8.51 16.65
N ALA A 59 -3.65 -9.02 15.78
CA ALA A 59 -2.62 -9.98 16.19
C ALA A 59 -1.67 -9.38 17.24
N LEU A 60 -1.28 -8.11 17.06
CA LEU A 60 -0.43 -7.38 18.00
C LEU A 60 -1.11 -7.16 19.35
N GLU A 61 -2.37 -6.74 19.35
CA GLU A 61 -3.19 -6.59 20.57
C GLU A 61 -3.37 -7.94 21.29
N GLY A 62 -3.57 -9.04 20.54
CA GLY A 62 -3.66 -10.38 21.11
C GLY A 62 -2.36 -10.86 21.75
N ILE A 63 -1.20 -10.48 21.21
CA ILE A 63 0.11 -10.78 21.79
C ILE A 63 0.32 -10.01 23.10
N GLU A 64 -0.04 -8.73 23.17
CA GLU A 64 0.04 -7.90 24.40
C GLU A 64 -0.76 -8.51 25.56
N VAL A 65 -1.89 -9.17 25.31
CA VAL A 65 -2.71 -9.83 26.34
C VAL A 65 -2.07 -11.13 26.86
N SER A 66 -1.19 -11.75 26.05
CA SER A 66 -0.64 -13.09 26.33
C SER A 66 0.76 -13.11 26.95
N MET A 67 1.51 -12.01 26.87
CA MET A 67 2.88 -11.92 27.40
C MET A 67 3.10 -10.64 28.21
N ASP A 68 3.70 -10.80 29.40
CA ASP A 68 4.23 -9.73 30.26
C ASP A 68 5.48 -9.03 29.66
N SER A 69 5.56 -8.91 28.33
CA SER A 69 6.74 -8.46 27.59
C SER A 69 6.57 -7.04 27.04
N ASN A 70 7.56 -6.18 27.29
CA ASN A 70 7.86 -4.90 26.64
C ASN A 70 6.69 -4.21 25.90
N LEU A 71 5.68 -3.81 26.69
CA LEU A 71 4.48 -3.06 26.30
C LEU A 71 4.75 -1.80 25.43
N SER A 72 5.98 -1.30 25.40
CA SER A 72 6.36 -0.11 24.64
C SER A 72 6.49 -0.39 23.14
N THR A 73 7.16 -1.46 22.73
CA THR A 73 7.45 -1.74 21.31
C THR A 73 6.19 -2.11 20.53
N THR A 74 5.32 -2.93 21.10
CA THR A 74 4.01 -3.30 20.53
C THR A 74 3.12 -2.06 20.37
N ARG A 75 3.08 -1.18 21.38
CA ARG A 75 2.36 0.09 21.28
C ARG A 75 2.86 0.99 20.14
N TYR A 76 4.17 1.06 19.90
CA TYR A 76 4.73 1.84 18.80
C TYR A 76 4.35 1.27 17.42
N VAL A 77 4.42 -0.05 17.26
CA VAL A 77 4.02 -0.73 16.00
C VAL A 77 2.53 -0.56 15.74
N GLY A 78 1.68 -0.74 16.75
CA GLY A 78 0.23 -0.53 16.63
C GLY A 78 -0.12 0.93 16.27
N SER A 79 0.61 1.90 16.85
CA SER A 79 0.44 3.31 16.50
C SER A 79 0.85 3.60 15.06
N LEU A 80 1.96 3.02 14.58
CA LEU A 80 2.40 3.15 13.20
C LEU A 80 1.37 2.56 12.22
N LEU A 81 0.86 1.35 12.49
CA LEU A 81 -0.16 0.71 11.65
C LEU A 81 -1.41 1.58 11.51
N LYS A 82 -1.83 2.23 12.61
CA LYS A 82 -2.96 3.18 12.59
C LYS A 82 -2.68 4.41 11.74
N ILE A 83 -1.46 4.96 11.77
CA ILE A 83 -1.08 6.09 10.91
C ILE A 83 -1.14 5.66 9.44
N ILE A 84 -0.62 4.48 9.11
CA ILE A 84 -0.67 3.94 7.74
C ILE A 84 -2.12 3.75 7.29
N GLU A 85 -2.98 3.17 8.13
CA GLU A 85 -4.41 3.00 7.86
C GLU A 85 -5.08 4.34 7.51
N MET A 86 -4.79 5.40 8.27
CA MET A 86 -5.34 6.74 8.04
C MET A 86 -4.84 7.43 6.77
N MET A 87 -3.73 6.96 6.19
CA MET A 87 -3.15 7.53 4.97
C MET A 87 -3.59 6.81 3.69
N ILE A 88 -4.45 5.78 3.79
CA ILE A 88 -4.94 5.07 2.61
C ILE A 88 -5.84 6.02 1.78
N PRO A 89 -5.52 6.26 0.50
CA PRO A 89 -6.22 7.24 -0.34
C PRO A 89 -7.46 6.60 -1.01
N PHE A 90 -8.49 6.32 -0.22
CA PHE A 90 -9.70 5.64 -0.70
C PHE A 90 -10.45 6.46 -1.73
N GLU A 91 -10.64 7.75 -1.49
CA GLU A 91 -11.37 8.65 -2.37
C GLU A 91 -10.67 8.82 -3.72
N GLU A 92 -9.34 8.99 -3.71
CA GLU A 92 -8.54 9.06 -4.93
C GLU A 92 -8.58 7.73 -5.69
N SER A 93 -8.57 6.60 -4.99
CA SER A 93 -8.67 5.28 -5.63
C SER A 93 -10.00 5.07 -6.34
N GLU A 94 -11.10 5.49 -5.72
CA GLU A 94 -12.43 5.42 -6.33
C GLU A 94 -12.53 6.34 -7.54
N LEU A 95 -11.96 7.54 -7.46
CA LEU A 95 -11.87 8.46 -8.59
C LEU A 95 -11.10 7.84 -9.76
N LEU A 96 -9.95 7.20 -9.50
CA LEU A 96 -9.16 6.51 -10.53
C LEU A 96 -9.96 5.39 -11.20
N ASP A 97 -10.68 4.59 -10.42
CA ASP A 97 -11.53 3.52 -10.94
C ASP A 97 -12.69 4.06 -11.80
N ILE A 98 -13.24 5.22 -11.45
CA ILE A 98 -14.27 5.90 -12.25
C ILE A 98 -13.68 6.42 -13.58
N LEU A 99 -12.52 7.07 -13.53
CA LEU A 99 -11.86 7.60 -14.72
C LEU A 99 -11.48 6.49 -15.70
N TYR A 100 -10.97 5.37 -15.19
CA TYR A 100 -10.65 4.20 -15.99
C TYR A 100 -11.89 3.62 -16.68
N ARG A 101 -12.99 3.46 -15.94
CA ARG A 101 -14.27 2.98 -16.51
C ARG A 101 -14.81 3.90 -17.61
N LYS A 102 -14.71 5.23 -17.42
CA LYS A 102 -15.10 6.21 -18.45
C LYS A 102 -14.25 6.07 -19.71
N HIS A 103 -12.92 5.99 -19.55
CA HIS A 103 -12.00 5.81 -20.67
C HIS A 103 -12.31 4.53 -21.48
N LEU A 104 -12.58 3.41 -20.80
CA LEU A 104 -12.96 2.16 -21.47
C LEU A 104 -14.27 2.28 -22.25
N ASN A 105 -15.28 2.95 -21.67
CA ASN A 105 -16.57 3.14 -22.34
C ASN A 105 -16.42 4.00 -23.60
N GLU A 106 -15.69 5.12 -23.52
CA GLU A 106 -15.40 5.99 -24.68
C GLU A 106 -14.63 5.24 -25.78
N LYS A 107 -13.68 4.37 -25.40
CA LYS A 107 -12.93 3.55 -26.36
C LYS A 107 -13.84 2.53 -27.06
N ASN A 108 -14.77 1.92 -26.33
CA ASN A 108 -15.70 0.94 -26.89
C ASN A 108 -16.74 1.59 -27.82
N GLU A 109 -17.20 2.79 -27.48
CA GLU A 109 -18.09 3.58 -28.35
C GLU A 109 -17.38 3.99 -29.65
N ASN A 110 -16.11 4.42 -29.58
CA ASN A 110 -15.32 4.78 -30.76
C ASN A 110 -14.90 3.58 -31.62
N ALA A 111 -14.80 2.37 -31.06
CA ALA A 111 -14.50 1.15 -31.79
C ALA A 111 -15.74 0.55 -32.51
N SER A 112 -16.93 1.02 -32.17
CA SER A 112 -18.21 0.53 -32.71
C SER A 112 -18.80 1.42 -33.82
N ASN A 113 -18.13 2.53 -34.15
CA ASN A 113 -18.46 3.45 -35.23
C ASN A 113 -17.46 3.34 -36.39
#